data_AF-A0AAD4DVM3-F1
#
_entry.id   AF-A0AAD4DVM3-F1
#
_cell.length_a   1.000
_cell.length_b   1.000
_cell.length_c   1.000
_cell.angle_alpha   90.00
_cell.angle_beta   90.00
_cell.angle_gamma   90.00
#
_symmetry.space_group_name_H-M   'P 1'
#
loop_
_entity.id
_entity.type
_entity.pdbx_description
1 polymer ?
#
loop_
_entity_poly.entity_id
_entity_poly.type
_entity_poly.pdbx_seq_one_letter_code
_entity_poly.pdbx_strand_id
1 'polypeptide(L)'
;MSQLRSQLQNLHNPRPQYLVINTNPCPSQLNSLPHTMALDTHRRMGHLHHHWRTPWILVVSSLIIFCSIIVLSISAWLTSRFTAYHNYFSLAERDRTRFLLFTSAWTIVFSSLYMIFSSCLPGSVLGSVLFLTWLFWTAGATSMTTALSGALDRKTQGNFVYLVQLNALEGFAWVTEALVTFVLLAALIRSILTARRHGMRRPLAA
;
A
#
# COMPACT_ATOMS: atom_id res chain seq x y z
N MET A 1 -13.15 67.30 26.57
CA MET A 1 -13.72 66.40 27.60
C MET A 1 -14.83 65.46 27.10
N SER A 2 -15.17 65.42 25.81
CA SER A 2 -16.19 64.49 25.26
C SER A 2 -15.61 63.19 24.68
N GLN A 3 -14.31 63.12 24.36
CA GLN A 3 -13.68 61.90 23.83
C GLN A 3 -13.28 60.86 24.88
N LEU A 4 -13.12 61.26 26.15
CA LEU A 4 -12.73 60.31 27.21
C LEU A 4 -13.92 59.48 27.74
N ARG A 5 -15.15 59.88 27.40
CA ARG A 5 -16.38 59.23 27.90
C ARG A 5 -16.81 58.04 27.04
N SER A 6 -16.36 57.93 25.79
CA SER A 6 -16.73 56.83 24.88
C SER A 6 -15.84 55.58 25.03
N GLN A 7 -14.64 55.69 25.59
CA GLN A 7 -13.75 54.54 25.83
C GLN A 7 -14.08 53.79 27.14
N LEU A 8 -14.72 54.44 28.11
CA LEU A 8 -15.00 53.86 29.42
C LEU A 8 -16.30 53.04 29.51
N GLN A 9 -17.15 53.07 28.49
CA GLN A 9 -18.37 52.23 28.46
C GLN A 9 -18.17 50.83 27.86
N ASN A 10 -16.98 50.53 27.33
CA ASN A 10 -16.71 49.26 26.64
C ASN A 10 -16.05 48.17 27.51
N LEU A 11 -15.89 48.42 28.81
CA LEU A 11 -15.17 47.53 29.74
C LEU A 11 -16.06 46.72 30.69
N HIS A 12 -17.40 46.76 30.53
CA HIS A 12 -18.29 46.11 31.50
C HIS A 12 -19.43 45.28 30.88
N ASN A 13 -19.09 44.34 29.98
CA ASN A 13 -20.04 43.28 29.63
C ASN A 13 -19.34 42.00 29.13
N PRO A 14 -19.15 40.97 29.99
CA PRO A 14 -18.70 39.67 29.54
C PRO A 14 -19.93 38.89 29.06
N ARG A 15 -20.24 38.97 27.76
CA ARG A 15 -21.19 38.02 27.14
C ARG A 15 -20.45 37.12 26.16
N PRO A 16 -20.75 35.80 26.19
CA PRO A 16 -20.12 34.84 25.30
C PRO A 16 -20.51 35.17 23.85
N GLN A 17 -19.51 35.37 23.01
CA GLN A 17 -19.71 35.44 21.56
C GLN A 17 -20.03 34.03 21.06
N TYR A 18 -21.32 33.71 21.00
CA TYR A 18 -21.79 32.71 20.05
C TYR A 18 -21.65 33.32 18.66
N LEU A 19 -20.72 32.79 17.87
CA LEU A 19 -20.58 33.09 16.45
C LEU A 19 -21.80 32.51 15.72
N VAL A 20 -22.87 33.30 15.65
CA VAL A 20 -24.03 33.05 14.79
C VAL A 20 -23.60 33.37 13.36
N ILE A 21 -23.26 32.35 12.58
CA ILE A 21 -23.08 32.51 11.13
C ILE A 21 -24.45 32.73 10.52
N ASN A 22 -24.70 33.99 10.17
CA ASN A 22 -25.87 34.49 9.49
C ASN A 22 -25.82 34.08 8.01
N THR A 23 -26.56 33.03 7.63
CA THR A 23 -26.87 32.76 6.21
C THR A 23 -28.27 33.29 5.92
N ASN A 24 -28.36 34.57 5.56
CA ASN A 24 -29.53 35.09 4.85
C ASN A 24 -29.47 34.62 3.38
N PRO A 25 -30.45 33.87 2.86
CA PRO A 25 -30.79 33.93 1.46
C PRO A 25 -31.80 35.07 1.27
N CYS A 26 -31.46 36.09 0.48
CA CYS A 26 -32.46 37.07 0.03
C CYS A 26 -33.04 36.62 -1.32
N PRO A 27 -34.38 36.61 -1.49
CA PRO A 27 -35.04 36.14 -2.69
C PRO A 27 -35.40 37.28 -3.68
N SER A 28 -35.26 36.92 -4.96
CA SER A 28 -36.20 37.15 -6.07
C SER A 28 -36.01 38.34 -7.05
N GLN A 29 -36.12 37.92 -8.33
CA GLN A 29 -36.49 38.65 -9.55
C GLN A 29 -35.39 39.39 -10.34
N LEU A 30 -34.91 38.77 -11.43
CA LEU A 30 -35.11 39.36 -12.76
C LEU A 30 -34.98 38.31 -13.89
N ASN A 31 -36.09 38.11 -14.60
CA ASN A 31 -36.20 37.37 -15.85
C ASN A 31 -35.38 38.05 -16.95
N SER A 32 -34.50 37.32 -17.63
CA SER A 32 -34.32 37.43 -19.09
C SER A 32 -33.30 36.42 -19.62
N LEU A 33 -33.67 35.78 -20.73
CA LEU A 33 -32.84 35.13 -21.77
C LEU A 33 -32.56 33.62 -21.69
N PRO A 34 -32.96 32.85 -22.74
CA PRO A 34 -32.80 31.41 -22.82
C PRO A 34 -31.47 31.04 -23.51
N HIS A 35 -30.41 30.81 -22.75
CA HIS A 35 -29.19 30.14 -23.27
C HIS A 35 -28.48 29.34 -22.17
N THR A 36 -29.23 28.48 -21.46
CA THR A 36 -28.70 27.63 -20.39
C THR A 36 -29.03 26.16 -20.63
N MET A 37 -28.49 25.61 -21.71
CA MET A 37 -28.47 24.15 -21.95
C MET A 37 -27.05 23.58 -22.12
N ALA A 38 -26.00 24.39 -21.94
CA ALA A 38 -24.62 23.97 -22.17
C ALA A 38 -23.77 23.81 -20.89
N LEU A 39 -24.30 24.18 -19.71
CA LEU A 39 -23.48 24.31 -18.49
C LEU A 39 -23.70 23.21 -17.44
N ASP A 40 -24.50 22.19 -17.74
CA ASP A 40 -24.79 21.11 -16.80
C ASP A 40 -24.17 19.75 -17.19
N THR A 41 -23.61 19.64 -18.40
CA THR A 41 -22.93 18.42 -18.87
C THR A 41 -21.53 18.27 -18.27
N HIS A 42 -20.94 19.34 -17.74
CA HIS A 42 -19.55 19.33 -17.26
C HIS A 42 -19.38 18.95 -15.78
N ARG A 43 -20.46 18.94 -14.98
CA ARG A 43 -20.43 18.54 -13.55
C ARG A 43 -20.69 17.04 -13.32
N ARG A 44 -21.39 16.36 -14.23
CA ARG A 44 -21.68 14.91 -14.13
C ARG A 44 -20.52 14.00 -14.52
N MET A 45 -19.52 14.50 -15.23
CA MET A 45 -18.37 13.69 -15.68
C MET A 45 -17.22 13.59 -14.65
N GLY A 46 -17.31 14.28 -13.51
CA GLY A 46 -16.38 14.09 -12.39
C GLY A 46 -16.75 12.96 -11.43
N HIS A 47 -18.04 12.59 -11.37
CA HIS A 47 -18.57 11.66 -10.38
C HIS A 47 -18.45 10.18 -10.79
N LEU A 48 -18.41 9.88 -12.09
CA LEU A 48 -18.28 8.50 -12.59
C LEU A 48 -16.86 7.93 -12.51
N HIS A 49 -15.85 8.79 -12.30
CA HIS A 49 -14.45 8.36 -12.35
C HIS A 49 -13.87 7.93 -10.98
N HIS A 50 -14.63 8.13 -9.90
CA HIS A 50 -14.22 7.82 -8.53
C HIS A 50 -14.55 6.38 -8.09
N HIS A 51 -15.45 5.69 -8.80
CA HIS A 51 -15.92 4.34 -8.42
C HIS A 51 -14.93 3.21 -8.75
N TRP A 52 -13.95 3.43 -9.65
CA TRP A 52 -13.08 2.35 -10.18
C TRP A 52 -11.61 2.42 -9.78
N ARG A 53 -11.19 3.40 -8.97
CA ARG A 53 -9.74 3.66 -8.76
C ARG A 53 -9.09 2.95 -7.57
N THR A 54 -9.87 2.38 -6.64
CA THR A 54 -9.38 1.85 -5.35
C THR A 54 -9.62 0.36 -5.03
N PRO A 55 -10.55 -0.41 -5.65
CA PRO A 55 -10.83 -1.76 -5.16
C PRO A 55 -9.71 -2.77 -5.43
N TRP A 56 -9.00 -2.63 -6.55
CA TRP A 56 -8.01 -3.62 -6.99
C TRP A 56 -6.76 -3.72 -6.08
N ILE A 57 -6.35 -2.63 -5.43
CA ILE A 57 -5.19 -2.63 -4.52
C ILE A 57 -5.48 -3.49 -3.29
N LEU A 58 -6.69 -3.41 -2.75
CA LEU A 58 -7.12 -4.16 -1.58
C LEU A 58 -7.21 -5.66 -1.91
N VAL A 59 -7.74 -5.98 -3.09
CA VAL A 59 -7.82 -7.37 -3.58
C VAL A 59 -6.41 -7.97 -3.73
N VAL A 60 -5.49 -7.25 -4.38
CA VAL A 60 -4.11 -7.74 -4.57
C VAL A 60 -3.36 -7.82 -3.23
N SER A 61 -3.53 -6.85 -2.33
CA SER A 61 -2.89 -6.87 -1.00
C SER A 61 -3.39 -8.04 -0.15
N SER A 62 -4.68 -8.37 -0.23
CA SER A 62 -5.26 -9.53 0.46
C SER A 62 -4.71 -10.84 -0.10
N LEU A 63 -4.54 -10.94 -1.42
CA LEU A 63 -3.95 -12.11 -2.07
C LEU A 63 -2.47 -12.30 -1.66
N ILE A 64 -1.69 -11.21 -1.61
CA ILE A 64 -0.30 -11.25 -1.14
C ILE A 64 -0.23 -11.74 0.31
N ILE A 65 -1.11 -11.27 1.19
CA ILE A 65 -1.17 -11.74 2.59
C ILE A 65 -1.51 -13.23 2.64
N PHE A 66 -2.51 -13.67 1.88
CA PHE A 66 -2.90 -15.08 1.81
C PHE A 66 -1.74 -15.97 1.34
N CYS A 67 -1.09 -15.62 0.22
CA CYS A 67 0.09 -16.35 -0.26
C CYS A 67 1.24 -16.32 0.75
N SER A 68 1.46 -15.20 1.44
CA SER A 68 2.48 -15.08 2.48
C SER A 68 2.19 -15.98 3.68
N ILE A 69 0.93 -16.15 4.09
CA ILE A 69 0.54 -17.08 5.16
C ILE A 69 0.83 -18.54 4.76
N ILE A 70 0.60 -18.91 3.50
CA ILE A 70 0.95 -20.24 2.98
C ILE A 70 2.46 -20.46 3.07
N VAL A 71 3.26 -19.52 2.58
CA VAL A 71 4.74 -19.58 2.63
C VAL A 71 5.24 -19.63 4.08
N LEU A 72 4.65 -18.84 4.98
CA LEU A 72 4.97 -18.85 6.42
C LEU A 72 4.69 -20.22 7.03
N SER A 73 3.54 -20.82 6.72
CA SER A 73 3.13 -22.11 7.28
C SER A 73 4.06 -23.24 6.84
N ILE A 74 4.37 -23.29 5.54
CA ILE A 74 5.27 -24.32 4.96
C ILE A 74 6.69 -24.15 5.51
N SER A 75 7.22 -22.92 5.52
CA SER A 75 8.58 -22.64 6.02
C SER A 75 8.72 -22.88 7.53
N ALA A 76 7.70 -22.55 8.33
CA ALA A 76 7.67 -22.86 9.76
C ALA A 76 7.66 -24.37 10.02
N TRP A 77 6.85 -25.11 9.26
CA TRP A 77 6.82 -26.57 9.35
C TRP A 77 8.17 -27.20 8.99
N LEU A 78 8.77 -26.82 7.85
CA LEU A 78 10.11 -27.27 7.44
C LEU A 78 11.16 -26.93 8.49
N THR A 79 11.15 -25.71 9.03
CA THR A 79 12.10 -25.28 10.07
C THR A 79 11.98 -26.13 11.34
N SER A 80 10.76 -26.47 11.75
CA SER A 80 10.50 -27.37 12.87
C SER A 80 11.07 -28.77 12.61
N ARG A 81 10.83 -29.34 11.43
CA ARG A 81 11.34 -30.67 11.04
C ARG A 81 12.86 -30.70 10.94
N PHE A 82 13.48 -29.67 10.37
CA PHE A 82 14.93 -29.55 10.29
C PHE A 82 15.58 -29.43 11.67
N THR A 83 14.90 -28.81 12.63
CA THR A 83 15.39 -28.67 14.01
C THR A 83 15.21 -29.97 14.80
N ALA A 84 14.09 -30.67 14.64
CA ALA A 84 13.79 -31.88 15.41
C ALA A 84 14.57 -33.11 14.96
N TYR A 85 14.79 -33.27 13.66
CA TYR A 85 15.39 -34.50 13.11
C TYR A 85 16.79 -34.29 12.52
N HIS A 86 17.30 -33.05 12.44
CA HIS A 86 18.58 -32.71 11.82
C HIS A 86 18.76 -33.23 10.38
N ASN A 87 17.66 -33.56 9.69
CA ASN A 87 17.62 -34.12 8.34
C ASN A 87 17.63 -33.04 7.24
N TYR A 88 18.42 -31.97 7.41
CA TYR A 88 18.64 -30.97 6.37
C TYR A 88 19.75 -31.44 5.42
N PHE A 89 19.59 -31.24 4.11
CA PHE A 89 20.61 -31.65 3.14
C PHE A 89 21.88 -30.79 3.28
N SER A 90 21.70 -29.51 3.59
CA SER A 90 22.80 -28.57 3.84
C SER A 90 22.38 -27.48 4.82
N LEU A 91 23.37 -26.85 5.48
CA LEU A 91 23.12 -25.67 6.31
C LEU A 91 22.50 -24.52 5.49
N ALA A 92 22.84 -24.41 4.21
CA ALA A 92 22.28 -23.42 3.30
C ALA A 92 20.76 -23.58 3.10
N GLU A 93 20.25 -24.80 3.00
CA GLU A 93 18.81 -25.06 2.86
C GLU A 93 18.01 -24.59 4.08
N ARG A 94 18.54 -24.88 5.28
CA ARG A 94 17.96 -24.43 6.54
C ARG A 94 17.90 -22.91 6.61
N ASP A 95 18.98 -22.24 6.24
CA ASP A 95 19.09 -20.78 6.36
C ASP A 95 18.21 -20.07 5.32
N ARG A 96 18.08 -20.60 4.09
CA ARG A 96 17.15 -20.12 3.06
C ARG A 96 15.68 -20.26 3.49
N THR A 97 15.31 -21.39 4.10
CA THR A 97 13.95 -21.61 4.60
C THR A 97 13.59 -20.62 5.72
N ARG A 98 14.54 -20.36 6.64
CA ARG A 98 14.38 -19.35 7.70
C ARG A 98 14.27 -17.93 7.15
N PHE A 99 15.01 -17.62 6.08
CA PHE A 99 14.88 -16.34 5.40
C PHE A 99 13.48 -16.16 4.79
N LEU A 100 12.92 -17.17 4.13
CA LEU A 100 11.54 -17.12 3.61
C LEU A 100 10.49 -17.01 4.73
N LEU A 101 10.73 -17.65 5.87
CA LEU A 101 9.89 -17.49 7.07
C LEU A 101 9.89 -16.03 7.55
N PHE A 102 11.07 -15.40 7.63
CA PHE A 102 11.18 -13.98 7.95
C PHE A 102 10.49 -13.10 6.90
N THR A 103 10.75 -13.33 5.61
CA THR A 103 10.19 -12.52 4.52
C THR A 103 8.66 -12.60 4.46
N SER A 104 8.08 -13.77 4.71
CA SER A 104 6.62 -13.93 4.78
C SER A 104 6.02 -13.24 6.01
N ALA A 105 6.64 -13.37 7.19
CA ALA A 105 6.21 -12.65 8.39
C ALA A 105 6.30 -11.13 8.22
N TRP A 106 7.42 -10.64 7.66
CA TRP A 106 7.62 -9.24 7.28
C TRP A 106 6.49 -8.75 6.37
N THR A 107 6.18 -9.50 5.33
CA THR A 107 5.13 -9.14 4.36
C THR A 107 3.76 -9.05 5.02
N ILE A 108 3.39 -10.02 5.87
CA ILE A 108 2.10 -9.98 6.58
C ILE A 108 1.98 -8.72 7.44
N VAL A 109 3.02 -8.39 8.22
CA VAL A 109 3.02 -7.20 9.09
C VAL A 109 2.89 -5.92 8.26
N PHE A 110 3.75 -5.73 7.27
CA PHE A 110 3.77 -4.49 6.50
C PHE A 110 2.58 -4.35 5.53
N SER A 111 2.06 -5.44 4.98
CA SER A 111 0.83 -5.40 4.19
C SER A 111 -0.40 -5.09 5.05
N SER A 112 -0.45 -5.60 6.29
CA SER A 112 -1.51 -5.25 7.24
C SER A 112 -1.43 -3.77 7.64
N LEU A 113 -0.24 -3.28 7.97
CA LEU A 113 0.00 -1.86 8.25
C LEU A 113 -0.34 -0.98 7.04
N TYR A 114 0.01 -1.42 5.83
CA TYR A 114 -0.33 -0.71 4.59
C TYR A 114 -1.84 -0.54 4.45
N MET A 115 -2.65 -1.58 4.71
CA MET A 115 -4.10 -1.48 4.62
C MET A 115 -4.67 -0.49 5.65
N ILE A 116 -4.25 -0.60 6.92
CA ILE A 116 -4.75 0.24 8.01
C ILE A 116 -4.37 1.70 7.81
N PHE A 117 -3.10 1.95 7.46
CA PHE A 117 -2.55 3.30 7.45
C PHE A 117 -2.45 3.95 6.06
N SER A 118 -2.99 3.30 5.03
CA SER A 118 -3.06 3.82 3.65
C SER A 118 -3.64 5.23 3.54
N SER A 119 -4.51 5.61 4.48
CA SER A 119 -5.17 6.92 4.52
C SER A 119 -4.38 7.99 5.29
N CYS A 120 -3.36 7.60 6.07
CA CYS A 120 -2.67 8.48 7.01
C CYS A 120 -1.18 8.68 6.72
N LEU A 121 -0.51 7.78 5.98
CA LEU A 121 0.93 7.89 5.78
C LEU A 121 1.34 8.80 4.59
N PRO A 122 2.43 9.57 4.74
CA PRO A 122 3.12 10.20 3.63
C PRO A 122 3.62 9.16 2.63
N GLY A 123 3.40 9.40 1.33
CA GLY A 123 3.73 8.43 0.27
C GLY A 123 5.21 8.01 0.18
N SER A 124 6.13 8.79 0.76
CA SER A 124 7.58 8.49 0.72
C SER A 124 7.99 7.30 1.57
N VAL A 125 7.36 7.09 2.73
CA VAL A 125 7.72 5.98 3.65
C VAL A 125 7.19 4.64 3.10
N LEU A 126 6.00 4.67 2.51
CA LEU A 126 5.40 3.48 1.90
C LEU A 126 6.22 2.99 0.71
N GLY A 127 6.84 3.89 -0.06
CA GLY A 127 7.69 3.54 -1.20
C GLY A 127 8.92 2.73 -0.80
N SER A 128 9.64 3.13 0.25
CA SER A 128 10.84 2.42 0.71
C SER A 128 10.51 1.03 1.28
N VAL A 129 9.40 0.91 2.02
CA VAL A 129 8.97 -0.39 2.57
C VAL A 129 8.56 -1.35 1.44
N LEU A 130 7.82 -0.88 0.44
CA LEU A 130 7.44 -1.70 -0.72
C LEU A 130 8.67 -2.16 -1.50
N PHE A 131 9.68 -1.30 -1.67
CA PHE A 131 10.93 -1.67 -2.33
C PHE A 131 11.72 -2.71 -1.53
N LEU A 132 11.79 -2.59 -0.21
CA LEU A 132 12.43 -3.59 0.66
C LEU A 132 11.70 -4.94 0.61
N THR A 133 10.37 -4.92 0.65
CA THR A 133 9.56 -6.14 0.51
C THR A 133 9.84 -6.83 -0.83
N TRP A 134 9.89 -6.06 -1.92
CA TRP A 134 10.27 -6.58 -3.23
C TRP A 134 11.67 -7.22 -3.20
N LEU A 135 12.67 -6.54 -2.64
CA LEU A 135 14.04 -7.03 -2.54
C LEU A 135 14.13 -8.34 -1.74
N PHE A 136 13.41 -8.45 -0.62
CA PHE A 136 13.37 -9.68 0.19
C PHE A 136 12.75 -10.86 -0.56
N TRP A 137 11.69 -10.63 -1.33
CA TRP A 137 11.09 -11.68 -2.15
C TRP A 137 12.01 -12.13 -3.29
N THR A 138 12.65 -11.19 -3.99
CA THR A 138 13.61 -11.53 -5.06
C THR A 138 14.79 -12.32 -4.50
N ALA A 139 15.39 -11.89 -3.39
CA ALA A 139 16.47 -12.62 -2.74
C ALA A 139 16.03 -14.02 -2.27
N GLY A 140 14.81 -14.12 -1.74
CA GLY A 140 14.25 -15.37 -1.24
C GLY A 140 14.00 -16.38 -2.35
N ALA A 141 13.26 -15.99 -3.38
CA ALA A 141 12.94 -16.83 -4.52
C ALA A 141 14.20 -17.30 -5.26
N THR A 142 15.12 -16.39 -5.58
CA THR A 142 16.37 -16.74 -6.28
C THR A 142 17.25 -17.68 -5.46
N SER A 143 17.39 -17.43 -4.15
CA SER A 143 18.17 -18.32 -3.28
C SER A 143 17.58 -19.73 -3.23
N MET A 144 16.25 -19.85 -3.31
CA MET A 144 15.56 -21.14 -3.34
C MET A 144 15.74 -21.87 -4.68
N THR A 145 15.61 -21.16 -5.80
CA THR A 145 15.83 -21.74 -7.13
C THR A 145 17.24 -22.29 -7.31
N THR A 146 18.27 -21.63 -6.75
CA THR A 146 19.63 -22.18 -6.76
C THR A 146 19.77 -23.46 -5.93
N ALA A 147 18.93 -23.64 -4.91
CA ALA A 147 18.90 -24.85 -4.09
C ALA A 147 18.26 -26.02 -4.84
N LEU A 148 17.16 -25.76 -5.58
CA LEU A 148 16.41 -26.80 -6.29
C LEU A 148 16.93 -27.11 -7.70
N SER A 149 17.64 -26.18 -8.36
CA SER A 149 18.21 -26.42 -9.69
C SER A 149 19.18 -27.61 -9.74
N GLY A 150 19.84 -27.95 -8.62
CA GLY A 150 20.69 -29.16 -8.51
C GLY A 150 19.95 -30.43 -8.05
N ALA A 151 18.69 -30.33 -7.63
CA ALA A 151 17.91 -31.43 -7.05
C ALA A 151 17.18 -32.29 -8.10
N LEU A 152 17.19 -31.89 -9.38
CA LEU A 152 16.54 -32.60 -10.49
C LEU A 152 17.34 -33.81 -10.99
N ASP A 153 18.60 -33.96 -10.58
CA ASP A 153 19.39 -35.13 -10.92
C ASP A 153 18.90 -36.37 -10.16
N ARG A 154 18.61 -37.44 -10.92
CA ARG A 154 18.07 -38.72 -10.43
C ARG A 154 18.95 -39.39 -9.35
N LYS A 155 20.23 -38.99 -9.26
CA LYS A 155 21.18 -39.44 -8.22
C LYS A 155 21.06 -38.65 -6.91
N THR A 156 20.52 -37.44 -6.95
CA THR A 156 20.39 -36.52 -5.80
C THR A 156 18.99 -36.56 -5.19
N GLN A 157 17.99 -37.10 -5.90
CA GLN A 157 16.61 -37.25 -5.40
C GLN A 157 16.50 -38.11 -4.12
N GLY A 158 17.44 -39.03 -3.88
CA GLY A 158 17.49 -39.82 -2.64
C GLY A 158 17.91 -39.02 -1.39
N ASN A 159 18.45 -37.80 -1.57
CA ASN A 159 18.99 -36.99 -0.48
C ASN A 159 18.04 -35.89 0.03
N PHE A 160 16.95 -35.60 -0.68
CA PHE A 160 15.97 -34.60 -0.27
C PHE A 160 14.74 -35.25 0.36
N VAL A 161 14.67 -35.24 1.70
CA VAL A 161 13.57 -35.84 2.47
C VAL A 161 12.23 -35.14 2.23
N TYR A 162 12.24 -33.84 1.92
CA TYR A 162 11.04 -32.99 1.81
C TYR A 162 10.93 -32.25 0.45
N LEU A 163 11.23 -32.94 -0.65
CA LEU A 163 11.28 -32.34 -1.99
C LEU A 163 9.95 -31.71 -2.45
N VAL A 164 8.82 -32.37 -2.17
CA VAL A 164 7.48 -31.88 -2.57
C VAL A 164 7.16 -30.55 -1.88
N GLN A 165 7.48 -30.43 -0.59
CA GLN A 165 7.23 -29.23 0.20
C GLN A 165 8.15 -28.08 -0.22
N LEU A 166 9.43 -28.38 -0.52
CA LEU A 166 10.39 -27.40 -1.02
C LEU A 166 10.00 -26.86 -2.39
N ASN A 167 9.54 -27.72 -3.31
CA ASN A 167 9.06 -27.31 -4.63
C ASN A 167 7.77 -26.46 -4.52
N ALA A 168 6.85 -26.82 -3.63
CA ALA A 168 5.69 -25.99 -3.33
C ALA A 168 6.09 -24.62 -2.77
N LEU A 169 7.04 -24.60 -1.82
CA LEU A 169 7.56 -23.37 -1.23
C LEU A 169 8.19 -22.44 -2.28
N GLU A 170 8.99 -22.98 -3.21
CA GLU A 170 9.55 -22.23 -4.33
C GLU A 170 8.46 -21.64 -5.24
N GLY A 171 7.47 -22.46 -5.63
CA GLY A 171 6.38 -22.01 -6.49
C GLY A 171 5.59 -20.86 -5.87
N PHE A 172 5.20 -20.98 -4.60
CA PHE A 172 4.50 -19.90 -3.91
C PHE A 172 5.37 -18.65 -3.69
N ALA A 173 6.70 -18.82 -3.54
CA ALA A 173 7.61 -17.68 -3.45
C ALA A 173 7.66 -16.88 -4.76
N TRP A 174 7.76 -17.55 -5.91
CA TRP A 174 7.71 -16.88 -7.22
C TRP A 174 6.36 -16.22 -7.51
N VAL A 175 5.25 -16.88 -7.15
CA VAL A 175 3.91 -16.28 -7.30
C VAL A 175 3.79 -15.01 -6.46
N THR A 176 4.30 -15.02 -5.23
CA THR A 176 4.24 -13.84 -4.35
C THR A 176 5.16 -12.74 -4.84
N GLU A 177 6.37 -13.07 -5.30
CA GLU A 177 7.30 -12.13 -5.95
C GLU A 177 6.64 -11.41 -7.12
N ALA A 178 5.98 -12.15 -8.03
CA ALA A 178 5.32 -11.57 -9.19
C ALA A 178 4.19 -10.59 -8.80
N LEU A 179 3.38 -10.95 -7.79
CA LEU A 179 2.33 -10.08 -7.26
C LEU A 179 2.90 -8.79 -6.64
N VAL A 180 3.98 -8.90 -5.86
CA VAL A 180 4.66 -7.75 -5.26
C VAL A 180 5.25 -6.84 -6.34
N THR A 181 5.87 -7.40 -7.38
CA THR A 181 6.39 -6.65 -8.54
C THR A 181 5.28 -5.88 -9.26
N PHE A 182 4.11 -6.49 -9.45
CA PHE A 182 2.96 -5.81 -10.05
C PHE A 182 2.48 -4.61 -9.22
N VAL A 183 2.41 -4.77 -7.89
CA VAL A 183 2.05 -3.67 -6.97
C VAL A 183 3.08 -2.55 -7.01
N LEU A 184 4.37 -2.90 -6.98
CA LEU A 184 5.46 -1.93 -7.01
C LEU A 184 5.45 -1.11 -8.30
N LEU A 185 5.31 -1.77 -9.46
CA LEU A 185 5.23 -1.10 -10.76
C LEU A 185 4.03 -0.16 -10.84
N ALA A 186 2.86 -0.61 -10.39
CA ALA A 186 1.66 0.21 -10.41
C ALA A 186 1.75 1.41 -9.44
N ALA A 187 2.40 1.24 -8.29
CA ALA A 187 2.70 2.34 -7.36
C ALA A 187 3.67 3.36 -7.98
N LEU A 188 4.70 2.89 -8.70
CA LEU A 188 5.67 3.73 -9.39
C LEU A 188 5.05 4.52 -10.54
N ILE A 189 4.19 3.89 -11.35
CA ILE A 189 3.45 4.61 -12.41
C ILE A 189 2.59 5.71 -11.79
N ARG A 190 1.91 5.44 -10.68
CA ARG A 190 1.08 6.43 -9.98
C ARG A 190 1.89 7.56 -9.37
N SER A 191 3.06 7.27 -8.80
CA SER A 191 3.94 8.30 -8.25
C SER A 191 4.44 9.25 -9.35
N ILE A 192 4.85 8.72 -10.51
CA ILE A 192 5.25 9.51 -11.68
C ILE A 192 4.09 10.37 -12.20
N LEU A 193 2.90 9.78 -12.36
CA LEU A 193 1.73 10.52 -12.85
C LEU A 193 1.31 11.64 -11.89
N THR A 194 1.48 11.45 -10.58
CA THR A 194 1.19 12.48 -9.57
C THR A 194 2.24 13.60 -9.61
N ALA A 195 3.53 13.26 -9.75
CA ALA A 195 4.60 14.24 -9.89
C ALA A 195 4.42 15.12 -11.14
N ARG A 196 4.02 14.54 -12.28
CA ARG A 196 3.75 15.29 -13.52
C ARG A 196 2.61 16.30 -13.36
N ARG A 197 1.56 15.95 -12.60
CA ARG A 197 0.42 16.86 -12.34
C ARG A 197 0.80 18.06 -11.48
N HIS A 198 1.72 17.89 -10.54
CA HIS A 198 2.19 18.98 -9.68
C HIS A 198 3.27 19.85 -10.35
N GLY A 199 4.06 19.30 -11.27
CA GLY A 199 5.06 20.05 -12.05
C GLY A 199 4.48 21.09 -13.01
N MET A 200 3.25 20.88 -13.53
CA MET A 200 2.60 21.80 -14.48
C MET A 200 1.90 23.01 -13.83
N ARG A 201 2.00 23.20 -12.51
CA ARG A 201 1.31 24.29 -11.77
C ARG A 201 2.22 25.42 -11.28
N ARG A 202 3.48 25.51 -11.71
CA ARG A 202 4.30 26.71 -11.49
C ARG A 202 4.37 27.56 -12.76
N PRO A 203 3.45 28.52 -12.96
CA PRO A 203 3.74 29.65 -13.82
C PRO A 203 4.86 30.45 -13.14
N LEU A 204 5.94 30.67 -13.87
CA LEU A 204 6.96 31.64 -13.54
C LEU A 204 6.31 33.03 -13.59
N ALA A 205 5.83 33.49 -12.44
CA ALA A 205 5.59 34.91 -12.19
C ALA A 205 6.68 35.37 -11.22
N ALA A 206 7.84 35.72 -11.77
CA ALA A 206 8.86 36.59 -11.19
C ALA A 206 9.72 37.11 -12.34
#